data_AF-A0A7X7AJG2-F1
#
_entry.id   AF-A0A7X7AJG2-F1
#
_cell.length_a   1.000
_cell.length_b   1.000
_cell.length_c   1.000
_cell.angle_alpha   90.00
_cell.angle_beta   90.00
_cell.angle_gamma   90.00
#
_symmetry.space_group_name_H-M   'P 1'
#
loop_
_entity.id
_entity.type
_entity.pdbx_description
1 polymer ?
#
loop_
_entity_poly.entity_id
_entity_poly.type
_entity_poly.pdbx_seq_one_letter_code
_entity_poly.pdbx_strand_id
1 'polypeptide(L)'
;RAIRETDRRRTIQTAYNKKHHITPQTIKKKIESIVDHEINPVLSSEFVKLETLEDINGYIKQKEKEMKEAAKNLEFERATVIRDEIYELRKLQFQ
;
A
#
# COMPACT_ATOMS: atom_id res chain seq x y z
N ARG A 1 18.95 -23.39 -12.49
CA ARG A 1 19.98 -23.20 -11.43
C ARG A 1 19.37 -22.71 -10.10
N ALA A 2 18.41 -21.78 -10.11
CA ALA A 2 17.79 -21.23 -8.89
C ALA A 2 17.00 -22.24 -8.03
N ILE A 3 16.27 -23.17 -8.67
CA ILE A 3 15.46 -24.18 -7.96
C ILE A 3 16.35 -25.10 -7.10
N ARG A 4 17.47 -25.60 -7.65
CA ARG A 4 18.41 -26.46 -6.91
C ARG A 4 18.98 -25.80 -5.66
N GLU A 5 19.31 -24.51 -5.72
CA GLU A 5 19.80 -23.78 -4.54
C GLU A 5 18.68 -23.55 -3.51
N THR A 6 17.45 -23.37 -3.97
CA THR A 6 16.26 -23.27 -3.10
C THR A 6 16.04 -24.59 -2.35
N ASP A 7 16.09 -25.71 -3.05
CA ASP A 7 15.93 -27.04 -2.45
C ASP A 7 17.05 -27.38 -1.45
N ARG A 8 18.30 -27.01 -1.79
CA ARG A 8 19.45 -27.16 -0.89
C ARG A 8 19.23 -26.39 0.41
N ARG A 9 18.82 -25.12 0.34
CA ARG A 9 18.55 -24.28 1.53
C ARG A 9 17.39 -24.81 2.34
N ARG A 10 16.29 -25.23 1.69
CA ARG A 10 15.11 -25.76 2.36
C ARG A 10 15.42 -27.03 3.15
N THR A 11 16.27 -27.89 2.60
CA THR A 11 16.71 -29.13 3.27
C THR A 11 17.47 -28.82 4.56
N ILE A 12 18.41 -27.87 4.51
CA ILE A 12 19.18 -27.42 5.68
C ILE A 12 18.26 -26.80 6.75
N GLN A 13 17.36 -25.91 6.33
CA GLN A 13 16.40 -25.26 7.23
C GLN A 13 15.46 -26.26 7.92
N THR A 14 14.97 -27.25 7.18
CA THR A 14 14.07 -28.29 7.73
C THR A 14 14.80 -29.17 8.73
N ALA A 15 16.04 -29.57 8.43
CA ALA A 15 16.86 -30.37 9.34
C ALA A 15 17.17 -29.60 10.63
N TYR A 16 17.51 -28.31 10.52
CA TYR A 16 17.73 -27.43 11.67
C TYR A 16 16.46 -27.29 12.51
N ASN A 17 15.33 -26.98 11.88
CA ASN A 17 14.05 -26.83 12.57
C ASN A 17 13.64 -28.09 13.31
N LYS A 18 13.83 -29.28 12.70
CA LYS A 18 13.57 -30.57 13.34
C LYS A 18 14.49 -30.83 14.53
N LYS A 19 15.80 -30.53 14.40
CA LYS A 19 16.80 -30.69 15.46
C LYS A 19 16.52 -29.78 16.66
N HIS A 20 15.98 -28.60 16.42
CA HIS A 20 15.75 -27.57 17.45
C HIS A 20 14.28 -27.43 17.86
N HIS A 21 13.39 -28.32 17.39
CA HIS A 21 11.95 -28.27 17.66
C HIS A 21 11.29 -26.91 17.30
N ILE A 22 11.75 -26.29 16.22
CA ILE A 22 11.24 -25.00 15.73
C ILE A 22 10.09 -25.24 14.77
N THR A 23 8.92 -24.69 15.06
CA THR A 23 7.79 -24.63 14.13
C THR A 23 7.88 -23.34 13.31
N PRO A 24 7.98 -23.40 11.97
CA PRO A 24 7.97 -22.20 11.13
C PRO A 24 6.68 -21.41 11.31
N GLN A 25 6.78 -20.12 11.58
CA GLN A 25 5.65 -19.21 11.71
C GLN A 25 5.87 -17.96 10.86
N THR A 26 4.78 -17.38 10.35
CA THR A 26 4.83 -16.10 9.65
C THR A 26 5.15 -15.00 10.65
N ILE A 27 6.16 -14.18 10.33
CA ILE A 27 6.51 -13.01 11.13
C ILE A 27 5.34 -12.01 11.07
N LYS A 28 4.72 -11.75 12.21
CA LYS A 28 3.73 -10.66 12.38
C LYS A 28 4.42 -9.49 13.09
N LYS A 29 4.91 -8.51 12.33
CA LYS A 29 5.42 -7.25 12.89
C LYS A 29 4.35 -6.19 12.81
N LYS A 30 4.15 -5.44 13.89
CA LYS A 30 3.36 -4.21 13.87
C LYS A 30 4.12 -3.21 13.00
N ILE A 31 3.45 -2.62 12.02
CA ILE A 31 4.01 -1.49 11.28
C ILE A 31 3.87 -0.31 12.22
N GLU A 32 4.96 0.11 12.83
CA GLU A 32 5.01 1.38 13.57
C GLU A 32 5.05 2.50 12.52
N SER A 33 4.05 3.40 12.57
CA SER A 33 4.09 4.61 11.77
C SER A 33 5.25 5.47 12.26
N ILE A 34 6.20 5.78 11.38
CA ILE A 34 7.29 6.71 11.69
C ILE A 34 6.78 8.16 11.65
N VAL A 35 5.56 8.37 11.11
CA VAL A 35 4.95 9.68 10.90
C VAL A 35 3.81 9.85 11.89
N ASP A 36 3.97 10.83 12.78
CA ASP A 36 3.08 11.17 13.91
C ASP A 36 2.06 12.27 13.53
N HIS A 37 1.65 12.33 12.26
CA HIS A 37 0.71 13.34 11.77
C HIS A 37 -0.62 12.69 11.39
N GLU A 38 -1.66 13.05 12.13
CA GLU A 38 -3.05 12.86 11.74
C GLU A 38 -3.32 13.69 10.48
N ILE A 39 -3.08 13.08 9.32
CA ILE A 39 -3.53 13.66 8.06
C ILE A 39 -5.04 13.45 8.05
N ASN A 40 -5.77 14.51 8.39
CA ASN A 40 -7.20 14.58 8.13
C ASN A 40 -7.36 15.03 6.68
N PRO A 41 -7.67 14.13 5.73
CA PRO A 41 -7.94 14.53 4.36
C PRO A 41 -9.19 15.40 4.36
N VAL A 42 -9.01 16.72 4.23
CA VAL A 42 -10.12 17.62 3.94
C VAL A 42 -10.52 17.33 2.50
N LEU A 43 -11.61 16.60 2.32
CA LEU A 43 -12.23 16.40 1.01
C LEU A 43 -12.44 17.79 0.38
N SER A 44 -11.73 18.06 -0.71
CA SER A 44 -11.85 19.32 -1.43
C SER A 44 -13.28 19.50 -1.94
N SER A 45 -13.80 20.73 -1.92
CA SER A 45 -15.16 21.06 -2.37
C SER A 45 -15.43 20.73 -3.86
N GLU A 46 -14.39 20.38 -4.63
CA GLU A 46 -14.51 19.90 -6.01
C GLU A 46 -15.14 18.51 -6.10
N PHE A 47 -15.08 17.68 -5.06
CA PHE A 47 -15.67 16.33 -5.04
C PHE A 47 -17.19 16.33 -5.25
N VAL A 48 -17.88 17.42 -4.91
CA VAL A 48 -19.35 17.52 -4.98
C VAL A 48 -19.87 17.61 -6.42
N LYS A 49 -18.99 17.77 -7.43
CA LYS A 49 -19.39 17.97 -8.84
C LYS A 49 -19.24 16.75 -9.76
N LEU A 50 -18.79 15.61 -9.24
CA LEU A 50 -18.63 14.38 -10.03
C LEU A 50 -19.97 13.63 -10.09
N GLU A 51 -20.73 13.84 -11.17
CA GLU A 51 -22.09 13.28 -11.33
C GLU A 51 -22.11 11.84 -11.88
N THR A 52 -21.02 11.36 -12.51
CA THR A 52 -20.99 10.03 -13.16
C THR A 52 -19.83 9.14 -12.70
N LEU A 53 -20.06 7.81 -12.70
CA LEU A 53 -19.05 6.81 -12.35
C LEU A 53 -17.84 6.77 -13.31
N GLU A 54 -18.04 7.17 -14.58
CA GLU A 54 -16.95 7.27 -15.56
C GLU A 54 -16.05 8.47 -15.29
N ASP A 55 -16.62 9.60 -14.86
CA ASP A 55 -15.85 10.78 -14.47
C ASP A 55 -15.03 10.53 -13.20
N ILE A 56 -15.57 9.76 -12.24
CA ILE A 56 -14.85 9.37 -11.01
C ILE A 56 -13.62 8.52 -11.34
N ASN A 57 -13.75 7.53 -12.24
CA ASN A 57 -12.62 6.70 -12.66
C ASN A 57 -11.53 7.51 -13.39
N GLY A 58 -11.94 8.48 -14.21
CA GLY A 58 -11.02 9.43 -14.86
C GLY A 58 -10.27 10.27 -13.85
N TYR A 59 -10.98 10.82 -12.86
CA TYR A 59 -10.41 11.64 -11.79
C TYR A 59 -9.45 10.84 -10.90
N ILE A 60 -9.79 9.60 -10.54
CA ILE A 60 -8.89 8.69 -9.81
C ILE A 60 -7.59 8.46 -10.58
N LYS A 61 -7.66 8.21 -11.90
CA LYS A 61 -6.46 8.01 -12.73
C LYS A 61 -5.57 9.24 -12.75
N GLN A 62 -6.16 10.44 -12.83
CA GLN A 62 -5.42 11.69 -12.78
C GLN A 62 -4.71 11.85 -11.43
N LYS A 63 -5.44 11.70 -10.32
CA LYS A 63 -4.89 11.78 -8.97
C LYS A 63 -3.81 10.74 -8.72
N GLU A 64 -3.96 9.53 -9.26
CA GLU A 64 -2.94 8.48 -9.13
C GLU A 64 -1.64 8.86 -9.85
N LYS A 65 -1.73 9.57 -10.98
CA LYS A 65 -0.55 10.12 -11.68
C LYS A 65 0.12 11.21 -10.83
N GLU A 66 -0.65 12.15 -10.29
CA GLU A 66 -0.15 13.23 -9.43
C GLU A 66 0.52 12.68 -8.16
N MET A 67 -0.06 11.65 -7.53
CA MET A 67 0.53 10.96 -6.39
C MET A 67 1.89 10.34 -6.74
N LYS A 68 2.00 9.68 -7.90
CA LYS A 68 3.26 9.07 -8.36
C LYS A 68 4.33 10.11 -8.67
N GLU A 69 3.94 11.25 -9.23
CA GLU A 69 4.85 12.38 -9.46
C GLU A 69 5.33 13.01 -8.15
N ALA A 70 4.44 13.26 -7.20
CA ALA A 70 4.80 13.74 -5.86
C ALA A 70 5.76 12.78 -5.15
N ALA A 71 5.48 11.47 -5.20
CA ALA A 71 6.37 10.45 -4.65
C ALA A 71 7.75 10.43 -5.33
N LYS A 72 7.80 10.64 -6.65
CA LYS A 72 9.06 10.72 -7.41
C LYS A 72 9.87 11.97 -7.03
N ASN A 73 9.19 13.06 -6.70
CA ASN A 73 9.80 14.31 -6.24
C ASN A 73 10.11 14.32 -4.73
N LEU A 74 9.92 13.19 -4.03
CA LEU A 74 10.10 13.05 -2.57
C LEU A 74 9.12 13.90 -1.73
N GLU A 75 8.02 14.36 -2.32
CA GLU A 75 6.94 15.10 -1.65
C GLU A 75 5.94 14.13 -0.99
N PHE A 76 6.39 13.41 0.04
CA PHE A 76 5.60 12.33 0.64
C PHE A 76 4.32 12.80 1.34
N GLU A 77 4.32 14.01 1.93
CA GLU A 77 3.13 14.59 2.54
C GLU A 77 2.01 14.77 1.51
N ARG A 78 2.35 15.37 0.38
CA ARG A 78 1.43 15.57 -0.74
C ARG A 78 0.95 14.25 -1.32
N ALA A 79 1.84 13.28 -1.50
CA ALA A 79 1.47 11.95 -1.96
C ALA A 79 0.52 11.25 -0.98
N THR A 80 0.67 11.49 0.33
CA THR A 80 -0.18 10.90 1.35
C THR A 80 -1.58 11.49 1.33
N VAL A 81 -1.71 12.82 1.21
CA VAL A 81 -3.02 13.49 1.05
C VAL A 81 -3.76 12.95 -0.19
N ILE A 82 -3.06 12.86 -1.33
CA ILE A 82 -3.68 12.36 -2.57
C ILE A 82 -4.06 10.88 -2.45
N ARG A 83 -3.26 10.06 -1.75
CA ARG A 83 -3.58 8.65 -1.48
C ARG A 83 -4.90 8.54 -0.71
N ASP A 84 -5.09 9.38 0.30
CA ASP A 84 -6.27 9.34 1.16
C ASP A 84 -7.51 9.87 0.40
N GLU A 85 -7.35 10.89 -0.45
CA GLU A 85 -8.39 11.32 -1.41
C GLU A 85 -8.82 10.18 -2.35
N ILE A 86 -7.87 9.44 -2.93
CA ILE A 86 -8.16 8.29 -3.80
C ILE A 86 -8.90 7.18 -3.03
N TYR A 87 -8.55 6.98 -1.76
CA TYR A 87 -9.21 5.98 -0.93
C TYR A 87 -10.69 6.31 -0.72
N GLU A 88 -11.02 7.55 -0.37
CA GLU A 88 -12.41 8.00 -0.20
C GLU A 88 -13.20 7.93 -1.52
N LEU A 89 -12.57 8.32 -2.64
CA LEU A 89 -13.18 8.18 -3.97
C LEU A 89 -13.54 6.73 -4.31
N ARG A 90 -12.63 5.79 -4.05
CA ARG A 90 -12.88 4.37 -4.30
C ARG A 90 -13.97 3.83 -3.38
N LYS A 91 -14.02 4.28 -2.13
CA LYS A 91 -15.06 3.88 -1.18
C LYS A 91 -16.45 4.28 -1.66
N LEU A 92 -16.61 5.50 -2.20
CA LEU A 92 -17.85 5.98 -2.79
C LEU A 92 -18.25 5.21 -4.06
N GLN A 93 -17.28 4.74 -4.85
CA GLN A 93 -17.53 3.92 -6.04
C GLN A 93 -18.16 2.55 -5.73
N PHE A 94 -17.86 1.98 -4.55
CA PHE A 94 -18.33 0.65 -4.13
C PHE A 94 -19.51 0.69 -3.15
N GLN A 95 -20.10 1.87 -2.93
CA GLN A 95 -21.31 2.07 -2.12
C GLN A 95 -22.55 2.13 -3.00
#